data_AF-L8HGZ6-F1
#
_entry.id   AF-L8HGZ6-F1
#
_cell.length_a   1.000
_cell.length_b   1.000
_cell.length_c   1.000
_cell.angle_alpha   90.00
_cell.angle_beta   90.00
_cell.angle_gamma   90.00
#
_symmetry.space_group_name_H-M   'P 1'
#
loop_
_entity.id
_entity.type
_entity.pdbx_description
1 polymer ?
#
loop_
_entity_poly.entity_id
_entity_poly.type
_entity_poly.pdbx_seq_one_letter_code
_entity_poly.pdbx_strand_id
1 'polypeptide(L)'
;MSGLAGSNDKERLDNLVTKTHKEQAVFFLNAFWEDFASQEAEKMWSFVHKAIELDEAKRAEGSDLDEFQAHRFLEHFKETLTVQAMRDRLRSTGAIVGTVKRVPLTHILTFKYNADWHKLVNAPQGSKEEIEKAERIFNEVSAAFAASEARDREASEALRAATAQEAEAKRREAEATRTADEAKTREAEAKRTDAEATARNAELQAAKAELEAALNELKAQEDAFNGRTAELTRQSEEGSVVQKNRAKNELAQHLSSDPLPLRRAKITQEAAVKKADRAAQVAEQAAQQASAARAEAEQAAQQATEAARQATQARTSAEAARARSEEAKAAAEAALEEAKARLEEAEAYLEEAKKRLPLGATWWLERELHERRAYLPASKGGYKKPSN
;
A
#
# COMPACT_ATOMS: atom_id res chain seq x y z
N MET A 1 -10.42 -47.39 -33.30
CA MET A 1 -9.08 -47.61 -32.70
C MET A 1 -8.14 -46.62 -33.34
N SER A 2 -7.70 -45.59 -32.62
CA SER A 2 -6.71 -44.65 -33.15
C SER A 2 -5.34 -45.32 -33.09
N GLY A 3 -4.75 -45.63 -34.23
CA GLY A 3 -3.37 -46.11 -34.34
C GLY A 3 -2.39 -44.96 -34.59
N LEU A 4 -1.09 -45.23 -34.45
CA LEU A 4 -0.03 -44.33 -34.89
C LEU A 4 -0.03 -44.22 -36.42
N ALA A 5 0.33 -43.05 -36.95
CA ALA A 5 0.53 -42.88 -38.39
C ALA A 5 1.76 -43.68 -38.84
N GLY A 6 1.64 -44.43 -39.94
CA GLY A 6 2.74 -45.20 -40.51
C GLY A 6 2.29 -46.52 -41.13
N SER A 7 2.94 -46.88 -42.24
CA SER A 7 2.67 -48.09 -43.02
C SER A 7 3.37 -49.32 -42.46
N ASN A 8 4.37 -49.12 -41.61
CA ASN A 8 5.14 -50.17 -40.93
C ASN A 8 5.48 -49.75 -39.48
N ASP A 9 6.00 -50.69 -38.69
CA ASP A 9 6.30 -50.46 -37.28
C ASP A 9 7.33 -49.34 -37.06
N LYS A 10 8.30 -49.18 -37.96
CA LYS A 10 9.32 -48.14 -37.84
C LYS A 10 8.73 -46.75 -38.04
N GLU A 11 7.89 -46.57 -39.05
CA GLU A 11 7.18 -45.31 -39.30
C GLU A 11 6.24 -44.95 -38.14
N ARG A 12 5.59 -45.96 -37.54
CA ARG A 12 4.76 -45.76 -36.34
C ARG A 12 5.60 -45.34 -35.14
N LEU A 13 6.76 -45.96 -34.95
CA LEU A 13 7.71 -45.56 -33.91
C LEU A 13 8.19 -44.13 -34.11
N ASP A 14 8.53 -43.76 -35.35
CA ASP A 14 8.93 -42.39 -35.70
C ASP A 14 7.81 -41.38 -35.44
N ASN A 15 6.54 -41.77 -35.64
CA ASN A 15 5.40 -40.95 -35.24
C ASN A 15 5.31 -40.82 -33.71
N LEU A 16 5.43 -41.91 -32.96
CA LEU A 16 5.31 -41.92 -31.50
C LEU A 16 6.35 -41.02 -30.82
N VAL A 17 7.60 -41.08 -31.27
CA VAL A 17 8.70 -40.31 -30.65
C VAL A 17 8.62 -38.79 -30.89
N THR A 18 7.75 -38.34 -31.81
CA THR A 18 7.48 -36.90 -32.01
C THR A 18 6.41 -36.36 -31.08
N LYS A 19 5.66 -37.23 -30.40
CA LYS A 19 4.66 -36.84 -29.41
C LYS A 19 5.33 -36.27 -28.17
N THR A 20 4.57 -35.56 -27.33
CA THR A 20 5.11 -35.02 -26.08
C THR A 20 5.60 -36.12 -25.14
N HIS A 21 6.46 -35.77 -24.17
CA HIS A 21 6.91 -36.70 -23.13
C HIS A 21 5.73 -37.38 -22.42
N LYS A 22 4.65 -36.63 -22.14
CA LYS A 22 3.40 -37.15 -21.56
C LYS A 22 2.74 -38.18 -22.49
N GLU A 23 2.49 -37.81 -23.74
CA GLU A 23 1.82 -38.70 -24.70
C GLU A 23 2.63 -39.99 -24.93
N GLN A 24 3.96 -39.90 -25.01
CA GLN A 24 4.84 -41.07 -25.13
C GLN A 24 4.70 -42.02 -23.94
N ALA A 25 4.66 -41.48 -22.72
CA ALA A 25 4.49 -42.26 -21.49
C ALA A 25 3.10 -42.89 -21.39
N VAL A 26 2.04 -42.14 -21.69
CA VAL A 26 0.65 -42.66 -21.69
C VAL A 26 0.50 -43.77 -22.72
N PHE A 27 1.09 -43.62 -23.91
CA PHE A 27 1.09 -44.64 -24.94
C PHE A 27 1.77 -45.93 -24.46
N PHE A 28 2.90 -45.80 -23.77
CA PHE A 28 3.63 -46.90 -23.17
C PHE A 28 2.83 -47.58 -22.05
N LEU A 29 2.21 -46.81 -21.16
CA LEU A 29 1.34 -47.34 -20.11
C LEU A 29 0.18 -48.15 -20.70
N ASN A 30 -0.48 -47.62 -21.73
CA ASN A 30 -1.57 -48.32 -22.41
C ASN A 30 -1.10 -49.65 -23.03
N ALA A 31 0.09 -49.68 -23.64
CA ALA A 31 0.61 -50.86 -24.32
C ALA A 31 0.98 -52.03 -23.40
N PHE A 32 1.41 -51.72 -22.17
CA PHE A 32 1.97 -52.69 -21.23
C PHE A 32 1.22 -52.72 -19.89
N TRP A 33 0.00 -52.18 -19.84
CA TRP A 33 -0.78 -52.03 -18.60
C TRP A 33 -0.98 -53.35 -17.86
N GLU A 34 -1.44 -54.37 -18.59
CA GLU A 34 -1.71 -55.73 -18.09
C GLU A 34 -0.44 -56.53 -17.81
N ASP A 35 0.71 -56.10 -18.33
CA ASP A 35 1.97 -56.83 -18.17
C ASP A 35 2.68 -56.40 -16.87
N PHE A 36 3.10 -55.14 -16.81
CA PHE A 36 3.88 -54.60 -15.69
C PHE A 36 3.65 -53.10 -15.46
N ALA A 37 3.14 -52.37 -16.45
CA ALA A 37 3.15 -50.91 -16.42
C ALA A 37 2.22 -50.33 -15.35
N SER A 38 1.17 -51.05 -14.94
CA SER A 38 0.29 -50.64 -13.83
C SER A 38 1.03 -50.48 -12.50
N GLN A 39 2.03 -51.30 -12.21
CA GLN A 39 2.86 -51.21 -10.99
C GLN A 39 3.91 -50.09 -11.09
N GLU A 40 4.19 -49.62 -12.30
CA GLU A 40 5.22 -48.63 -12.59
C GLU A 40 4.63 -47.24 -12.90
N ALA A 41 3.31 -47.08 -12.85
CA ALA A 41 2.61 -45.87 -13.29
C ALA A 41 3.06 -44.61 -12.52
N GLU A 42 3.22 -44.67 -11.19
CA GLU A 42 3.76 -43.54 -10.39
C GLU A 42 5.22 -43.20 -10.75
N LYS A 43 6.03 -44.20 -11.11
CA LYS A 43 7.38 -43.93 -11.60
C LYS A 43 7.34 -43.29 -12.99
N MET A 44 6.40 -43.72 -13.83
CA MET A 44 6.15 -43.13 -15.15
C MET A 44 5.76 -41.65 -15.04
N TRP A 45 4.92 -41.31 -14.06
CA TRP A 45 4.59 -39.93 -13.72
C TRP A 45 5.84 -39.10 -13.38
N SER A 46 6.70 -39.65 -12.53
CA SER A 46 7.97 -39.03 -12.15
C SER A 46 8.92 -38.86 -13.34
N PHE A 47 8.97 -39.85 -14.25
CA PHE A 47 9.76 -39.80 -15.48
C PHE A 47 9.32 -38.66 -16.38
N VAL A 48 8.02 -38.50 -16.65
CA VAL A 48 7.55 -37.41 -17.50
C VAL A 48 7.90 -36.05 -16.91
N HIS A 49 7.69 -35.84 -15.61
CA HIS A 49 8.00 -34.57 -14.97
C HIS A 49 9.50 -34.26 -15.01
N LYS A 50 10.35 -35.28 -14.80
CA LYS A 50 11.79 -35.08 -14.91
C LYS A 50 12.23 -34.80 -16.35
N ALA A 51 11.63 -35.46 -17.33
CA ALA A 51 11.90 -35.17 -18.74
C ALA A 51 11.50 -33.74 -19.12
N ILE A 52 10.34 -33.26 -18.64
CA ILE A 52 9.87 -31.88 -18.83
C ILE A 52 10.81 -30.87 -18.17
N GLU A 53 11.31 -31.16 -16.97
CA GLU A 53 12.28 -30.32 -16.26
C GLU A 53 13.61 -30.20 -17.03
N LEU A 54 14.10 -31.31 -17.57
CA LEU A 54 15.38 -31.39 -18.29
C LEU A 54 15.28 -30.90 -19.75
N ASP A 55 14.08 -30.88 -20.34
CA ASP A 55 13.81 -30.23 -21.61
C ASP A 55 13.66 -28.71 -21.41
N GLU A 56 14.78 -28.05 -21.12
CA GLU A 56 14.80 -26.62 -20.76
C GLU A 56 14.21 -25.71 -21.86
N ALA A 57 14.25 -26.17 -23.12
CA ALA A 57 13.79 -25.41 -24.28
C ALA A 57 12.29 -25.53 -24.53
N LYS A 58 11.75 -26.76 -24.57
CA LYS A 58 10.34 -27.01 -24.95
C LYS A 58 9.46 -27.43 -23.77
N ARG A 59 10.06 -27.85 -22.65
CA ARG A 59 9.36 -28.25 -21.43
C ARG A 59 8.21 -29.23 -21.70
N ALA A 60 6.98 -28.88 -21.34
CA ALA A 60 5.80 -29.74 -21.51
C ALA A 60 5.46 -30.03 -22.98
N GLU A 61 5.89 -29.18 -23.91
CA GLU A 61 5.72 -29.36 -25.36
C GLU A 61 6.89 -30.15 -25.99
N GLY A 62 7.84 -30.58 -25.17
CA GLY A 62 9.01 -31.35 -25.56
C GLY A 62 8.71 -32.81 -25.88
N SER A 63 9.52 -33.39 -26.77
CA SER A 63 9.41 -34.77 -27.25
C SER A 63 10.64 -35.63 -26.96
N ASP A 64 11.80 -35.02 -26.69
CA ASP A 64 13.07 -35.73 -26.61
C ASP A 64 14.14 -34.90 -25.90
N LEU A 65 15.09 -35.59 -25.28
CA LEU A 65 16.24 -35.00 -24.61
C LEU A 65 17.48 -35.08 -25.49
N ASP A 66 18.43 -34.16 -25.36
CA ASP A 66 19.77 -34.42 -25.90
C ASP A 66 20.49 -35.50 -25.05
N GLU A 67 21.63 -35.97 -25.54
CA GLU A 67 22.38 -37.03 -24.87
C GLU A 67 22.82 -36.66 -23.44
N PHE A 68 23.14 -35.38 -23.21
CA PHE A 68 23.58 -34.91 -21.90
C PHE A 68 22.42 -34.92 -20.91
N GLN A 69 21.27 -34.39 -21.30
CA GLN A 69 20.06 -34.39 -20.48
C GLN A 69 19.50 -35.79 -20.29
N ALA A 70 19.58 -36.67 -21.29
CA ALA A 70 19.19 -38.08 -21.16
C ALA A 70 20.08 -38.83 -20.14
N HIS A 71 21.38 -38.52 -20.09
CA HIS A 71 22.27 -39.07 -19.07
C HIS A 71 21.87 -38.57 -17.66
N ARG A 72 21.64 -37.26 -17.50
CA ARG A 72 21.19 -36.68 -16.22
C ARG A 72 19.84 -37.25 -15.77
N PHE A 73 18.95 -37.53 -16.71
CA PHE A 73 17.68 -38.19 -16.45
C PHE A 73 17.92 -39.57 -15.80
N LEU A 74 18.78 -40.40 -16.39
CA LEU A 74 19.07 -41.73 -15.86
C LEU A 74 19.78 -41.69 -14.50
N GLU A 75 20.74 -40.77 -14.31
CA GLU A 75 21.39 -40.55 -13.02
C GLU A 75 20.40 -40.20 -11.92
N HIS A 76 19.42 -39.34 -12.21
CA HIS A 76 18.38 -38.95 -11.25
C HIS A 76 17.58 -40.16 -10.75
N PHE A 77 17.27 -41.10 -11.65
CA PHE A 77 16.58 -42.34 -11.30
C PHE A 77 17.51 -43.49 -10.89
N LYS A 78 18.76 -43.17 -10.50
CA LYS A 78 19.78 -44.11 -10.03
C LYS A 78 20.16 -45.19 -11.04
N GLU A 79 20.03 -44.90 -12.32
CA GLU A 79 20.49 -45.73 -13.43
C GLU A 79 21.74 -45.14 -14.07
N THR A 80 22.80 -45.01 -13.27
CA THR A 80 24.07 -44.45 -13.73
C THR A 80 24.68 -45.36 -14.80
N LEU A 81 24.80 -44.83 -16.01
CA LEU A 81 25.48 -45.46 -17.14
C LEU A 81 26.53 -44.48 -17.66
N THR A 82 27.65 -44.97 -18.17
CA THR A 82 28.50 -44.11 -19.00
C THR A 82 27.72 -43.73 -20.28
N VAL A 83 28.02 -42.57 -20.89
CA VAL A 83 27.39 -42.15 -22.16
C VAL A 83 27.53 -43.24 -23.25
N GLN A 84 28.66 -43.94 -23.30
CA GLN A 84 28.86 -45.06 -24.21
C GLN A 84 27.92 -46.24 -23.89
N ALA A 85 27.81 -46.63 -22.62
CA ALA A 85 26.91 -47.70 -22.21
C ALA A 85 25.42 -47.36 -22.45
N MET A 86 25.02 -46.09 -22.26
CA MET A 86 23.68 -45.60 -22.59
C MET A 86 23.40 -45.74 -24.09
N ARG A 87 24.33 -45.31 -24.95
CA ARG A 87 24.21 -45.44 -26.41
C ARG A 87 24.11 -46.91 -26.84
N ASP A 88 24.90 -47.79 -26.25
CA ASP A 88 24.89 -49.22 -26.56
C ASP A 88 23.56 -49.87 -26.15
N ARG A 89 23.03 -49.54 -24.96
CA ARG A 89 21.70 -50.01 -24.52
C ARG A 89 20.56 -49.48 -25.39
N LEU A 90 20.63 -48.21 -25.78
CA LEU A 90 19.61 -47.63 -26.66
C LEU A 90 19.59 -48.35 -28.02
N ARG A 91 20.77 -48.65 -28.59
CA ARG A 91 20.88 -49.42 -29.85
C ARG A 91 20.49 -50.89 -29.70
N SER A 92 20.76 -51.53 -28.55
CA SER A 92 20.46 -52.95 -28.36
C SER A 92 18.97 -53.28 -28.40
N THR A 93 18.10 -52.27 -28.23
CA THR A 93 16.64 -52.42 -28.41
C THR A 93 16.22 -52.68 -29.86
N GLY A 94 17.08 -52.38 -30.85
CA GLY A 94 16.73 -52.42 -32.27
C GLY A 94 15.79 -51.30 -32.73
N ALA A 95 15.30 -50.45 -31.81
CA ALA A 95 14.36 -49.36 -32.09
C ALA A 95 15.05 -48.12 -32.71
N ILE A 96 16.37 -48.01 -32.54
CA ILE A 96 17.18 -46.89 -33.07
C ILE A 96 18.17 -47.41 -34.11
N VAL A 97 18.11 -46.83 -35.31
CA VAL A 97 19.06 -47.09 -36.39
C VAL A 97 20.01 -45.89 -36.52
N GLY A 98 21.32 -46.11 -36.38
CA GLY A 98 22.35 -45.07 -36.57
C GLY A 98 22.73 -44.29 -35.31
N THR A 99 23.02 -42.98 -35.47
CA THR A 99 23.56 -42.14 -34.39
C THR A 99 22.48 -41.65 -33.44
N VAL A 100 22.64 -41.93 -32.14
CA VAL A 100 21.78 -41.41 -31.06
C VAL A 100 22.18 -39.95 -30.80
N LYS A 101 21.39 -38.98 -31.26
CA LYS A 101 21.61 -37.55 -30.97
C LYS A 101 20.53 -36.94 -30.07
N ARG A 102 19.32 -37.45 -30.22
CA ARG A 102 18.12 -37.06 -29.46
C ARG A 102 17.51 -38.34 -28.92
N VAL A 103 17.07 -38.29 -27.67
CA VAL A 103 16.62 -39.44 -26.90
C VAL A 103 15.19 -39.17 -26.41
N PRO A 104 14.18 -39.54 -27.23
CA PRO A 104 12.79 -39.63 -26.82
C PRO A 104 12.57 -40.47 -25.57
N LEU A 105 11.60 -40.09 -24.74
CA LEU A 105 11.25 -40.85 -23.54
C LEU A 105 10.86 -42.29 -23.88
N THR A 106 10.14 -42.52 -24.98
CA THR A 106 9.81 -43.87 -25.47
C THR A 106 11.03 -44.77 -25.59
N HIS A 107 12.15 -44.28 -26.12
CA HIS A 107 13.36 -45.11 -26.23
C HIS A 107 13.98 -45.42 -24.88
N ILE A 108 13.95 -44.47 -23.95
CA ILE A 108 14.41 -44.67 -22.57
C ILE A 108 13.59 -45.78 -21.90
N LEU A 109 12.26 -45.69 -21.99
CA LEU A 109 11.35 -46.68 -21.41
C LEU A 109 11.51 -48.06 -22.04
N THR A 110 11.68 -48.11 -23.36
CA THR A 110 11.86 -49.37 -24.11
C THR A 110 13.05 -50.15 -23.60
N PHE A 111 14.23 -49.51 -23.46
CA PHE A 111 15.40 -50.25 -22.97
C PHE A 111 15.33 -50.51 -21.46
N LYS A 112 14.82 -49.56 -20.66
CA LYS A 112 14.75 -49.68 -19.20
C LYS A 112 13.92 -50.89 -18.75
N TYR A 113 12.77 -51.08 -19.40
CA TYR A 113 11.86 -52.17 -19.10
C TYR A 113 12.06 -53.39 -20.00
N ASN A 114 13.06 -53.36 -20.89
CA ASN A 114 13.26 -54.38 -21.93
C ASN A 114 11.96 -54.68 -22.70
N ALA A 115 11.23 -53.63 -23.03
CA ALA A 115 9.91 -53.71 -23.65
C ALA A 115 10.02 -53.92 -25.15
N ASP A 116 9.11 -54.72 -25.72
CA ASP A 116 9.06 -54.96 -27.16
C ASP A 116 8.44 -53.74 -27.87
N TRP A 117 9.27 -52.99 -28.60
CA TRP A 117 8.82 -51.80 -29.32
C TRP A 117 7.85 -52.11 -30.46
N HIS A 118 7.86 -53.33 -31.03
CA HIS A 118 6.88 -53.76 -32.01
C HIS A 118 5.50 -53.92 -31.38
N LYS A 119 5.43 -54.54 -30.19
CA LYS A 119 4.19 -54.58 -29.39
C LYS A 119 3.73 -53.17 -29.04
N LEU A 120 4.66 -52.30 -28.60
CA LEU A 120 4.36 -50.91 -28.25
C LEU A 120 3.62 -50.19 -29.37
N VAL A 121 4.21 -50.10 -30.56
CA VAL A 121 3.65 -49.27 -31.66
C VAL A 121 2.35 -49.82 -32.26
N ASN A 122 2.05 -51.09 -32.02
CA ASN A 122 0.84 -51.77 -32.48
C ASN A 122 -0.26 -51.86 -31.39
N ALA A 123 0.02 -51.41 -30.18
CA ALA A 123 -0.90 -51.51 -29.06
C ALA A 123 -2.17 -50.67 -29.28
N PRO A 124 -3.34 -51.17 -28.85
CA PRO A 124 -4.59 -50.43 -28.94
C PRO A 124 -4.58 -49.21 -27.99
N GLN A 125 -4.90 -48.03 -28.52
CA GLN A 125 -4.89 -46.77 -27.75
C GLN A 125 -6.31 -46.21 -27.48
N GLY A 126 -7.34 -47.05 -27.59
CA GLY A 126 -8.72 -46.63 -27.37
C GLY A 126 -9.27 -45.64 -28.42
N SER A 127 -10.33 -44.92 -28.04
CA SER A 127 -10.97 -43.90 -28.87
C SER A 127 -10.32 -42.54 -28.67
N LYS A 128 -9.82 -41.95 -29.77
CA LYS A 128 -9.23 -40.61 -29.76
C LYS A 128 -10.22 -39.54 -29.29
N GLU A 129 -11.48 -39.65 -29.67
CA GLU A 129 -12.53 -38.69 -29.28
C GLU A 129 -12.78 -38.67 -27.76
N GLU A 130 -12.78 -39.84 -27.11
CA GLU A 130 -12.97 -39.92 -25.65
C GLU A 130 -11.74 -39.40 -24.89
N ILE A 131 -10.53 -39.66 -25.40
CA ILE A 131 -9.29 -39.13 -24.82
C ILE A 131 -9.25 -37.61 -24.93
N GLU A 132 -9.52 -37.05 -26.12
CA GLU A 132 -9.56 -35.60 -26.34
C GLU A 132 -10.63 -34.92 -25.48
N LYS A 133 -11.78 -35.57 -25.28
CA LYS A 133 -12.84 -35.06 -24.40
C LYS A 133 -12.40 -35.07 -22.94
N ALA A 134 -11.75 -36.13 -22.48
CA ALA A 134 -11.23 -36.20 -21.11
C ALA A 134 -10.11 -35.18 -20.85
N GLU A 135 -9.20 -35.00 -21.81
CA GLU A 135 -8.16 -33.97 -21.75
C GLU A 135 -8.75 -32.56 -21.73
N ARG A 136 -9.81 -32.30 -22.51
CA ARG A 136 -10.51 -31.01 -22.49
C ARG A 136 -11.09 -30.71 -21.11
N ILE A 137 -11.79 -31.67 -20.53
CA ILE A 137 -12.37 -31.54 -19.18
C ILE A 137 -11.27 -31.27 -18.15
N PHE A 138 -10.13 -31.97 -18.23
CA PHE A 138 -8.98 -31.69 -17.36
C PHE A 138 -8.43 -30.28 -17.54
N ASN A 139 -8.31 -29.80 -18.79
CA ASN A 139 -7.85 -28.45 -19.08
C ASN A 139 -8.81 -27.38 -18.53
N GLU A 140 -10.12 -27.63 -18.59
CA GLU A 140 -11.14 -26.75 -17.99
C GLU A 140 -11.00 -26.68 -16.47
N VAL A 141 -10.83 -27.81 -15.78
CA VAL A 141 -10.55 -27.86 -14.33
C VAL A 141 -9.28 -27.09 -14.00
N SER A 142 -8.23 -27.33 -14.76
CA SER A 142 -6.93 -26.68 -14.59
C SER A 142 -7.03 -25.16 -14.73
N ALA A 143 -7.78 -24.69 -15.73
CA ALA A 143 -8.03 -23.27 -15.96
C ALA A 143 -8.88 -22.66 -14.83
N ALA A 144 -9.90 -23.37 -14.33
CA ALA A 144 -10.74 -22.91 -13.24
C ALA A 144 -9.94 -22.72 -11.93
N PHE A 145 -9.04 -23.66 -11.60
CA PHE A 145 -8.15 -23.51 -10.45
C PHE A 145 -7.15 -22.36 -10.61
N ALA A 146 -6.58 -22.17 -11.81
CA ALA A 146 -5.70 -21.03 -12.08
C ALA A 146 -6.44 -19.69 -11.94
N ALA A 147 -7.69 -19.61 -12.40
CA ALA A 147 -8.55 -18.44 -12.21
C ALA A 147 -8.87 -18.21 -10.73
N SER A 148 -9.18 -19.27 -9.97
CA SER A 148 -9.41 -19.20 -8.51
C SER A 148 -8.18 -18.66 -7.77
N GLU A 149 -6.97 -19.15 -8.07
CA GLU A 149 -5.74 -18.60 -7.47
C GLU A 149 -5.52 -17.13 -7.82
N ALA A 150 -5.79 -16.74 -9.08
CA ALA A 150 -5.65 -15.34 -9.49
C ALA A 150 -6.60 -14.43 -8.70
N ARG A 151 -7.83 -14.88 -8.46
CA ARG A 151 -8.82 -14.15 -7.63
C ARG A 151 -8.45 -14.12 -6.16
N ASP A 152 -7.88 -15.19 -5.61
CA ASP A 152 -7.39 -15.21 -4.23
C ASP A 152 -6.24 -14.20 -4.03
N ARG A 153 -5.31 -14.10 -4.99
CA ARG A 153 -4.24 -13.09 -4.98
C ARG A 153 -4.81 -11.67 -5.02
N GLU A 154 -5.77 -11.41 -5.90
CA GLU A 154 -6.47 -10.12 -5.99
C GLU A 154 -7.18 -9.77 -4.67
N ALA A 155 -7.87 -10.74 -4.05
CA ALA A 155 -8.51 -10.56 -2.75
C ALA A 155 -7.49 -10.24 -1.64
N SER A 156 -6.33 -10.90 -1.64
CA SER A 156 -5.24 -10.63 -0.70
C SER A 156 -4.66 -9.22 -0.87
N GLU A 157 -4.47 -8.79 -2.11
CA GLU A 157 -4.00 -7.44 -2.44
C GLU A 157 -5.02 -6.37 -2.05
N ALA A 158 -6.30 -6.61 -2.34
CA ALA A 158 -7.40 -5.72 -1.96
C ALA A 158 -7.51 -5.59 -0.43
N LEU A 159 -7.35 -6.68 0.32
CA LEU A 159 -7.36 -6.67 1.79
C LEU A 159 -6.18 -5.87 2.35
N ARG A 160 -4.97 -6.03 1.78
CA ARG A 160 -3.80 -5.23 2.17
C ARG A 160 -4.02 -3.74 1.91
N ALA A 161 -4.58 -3.40 0.76
CA ALA A 161 -4.92 -2.03 0.42
C ALA A 161 -5.98 -1.44 1.37
N ALA A 162 -7.04 -2.19 1.68
CA ALA A 162 -8.06 -1.78 2.63
C ALA A 162 -7.50 -1.54 4.03
N THR A 163 -6.63 -2.44 4.51
CA THR A 163 -5.96 -2.31 5.81
C THR A 163 -5.07 -1.07 5.87
N ALA A 164 -4.32 -0.79 4.79
CA ALA A 164 -3.47 0.39 4.71
C ALA A 164 -4.28 1.69 4.71
N GLN A 165 -5.39 1.74 3.95
CA GLN A 165 -6.28 2.91 3.90
C GLN A 165 -6.98 3.15 5.24
N GLU A 166 -7.40 2.09 5.94
CA GLU A 166 -7.97 2.22 7.29
C GLU A 166 -6.95 2.79 8.29
N ALA A 167 -5.69 2.35 8.23
CA ALA A 167 -4.64 2.89 9.09
C ALA A 167 -4.36 4.37 8.78
N GLU A 168 -4.41 4.76 7.50
CA GLU A 168 -4.30 6.17 7.10
C GLU A 168 -5.48 7.02 7.60
N ALA A 169 -6.71 6.55 7.43
CA ALA A 169 -7.90 7.23 7.95
C ALA A 169 -7.79 7.49 9.45
N LYS A 170 -7.41 6.48 10.24
CA LYS A 170 -7.19 6.64 11.70
C LYS A 170 -6.12 7.68 12.03
N ARG A 171 -5.02 7.71 11.27
CA ARG A 171 -3.96 8.73 11.47
C ARG A 171 -4.48 10.14 11.16
N ARG A 172 -5.24 10.30 10.07
CA ARG A 172 -5.81 11.60 9.68
C ARG A 172 -6.88 12.08 10.67
N GLU A 173 -7.70 11.19 11.20
CA GLU A 173 -8.68 11.52 12.25
C GLU A 173 -7.99 11.98 13.55
N ALA A 174 -6.90 11.32 13.95
CA ALA A 174 -6.11 11.73 15.10
C ALA A 174 -5.45 13.10 14.88
N GLU A 175 -4.91 13.35 13.68
CA GLU A 175 -4.33 14.64 13.29
C GLU A 175 -5.38 15.76 13.28
N ALA A 176 -6.57 15.50 12.72
CA ALA A 176 -7.70 16.44 12.73
C ALA A 176 -8.15 16.79 14.15
N THR A 177 -8.16 15.80 15.05
CA THR A 177 -8.49 16.04 16.48
C THR A 177 -7.44 16.93 17.13
N ARG A 178 -6.16 16.62 16.96
CA ARG A 178 -5.05 17.41 17.54
C ARG A 178 -5.08 18.85 17.04
N THR A 179 -5.19 19.05 15.73
CA THR A 179 -5.22 20.39 15.12
C THR A 179 -6.45 21.18 15.53
N ALA A 180 -7.61 20.54 15.70
CA ALA A 180 -8.81 21.19 16.24
C ALA A 180 -8.63 21.66 17.70
N ASP A 181 -7.96 20.88 18.54
CA ASP A 181 -7.69 21.27 19.93
C ASP A 181 -6.62 22.37 20.03
N GLU A 182 -5.61 22.34 19.15
CA GLU A 182 -4.65 23.44 18.99
C GLU A 182 -5.36 24.73 18.57
N ALA A 183 -6.27 24.67 17.59
CA ALA A 183 -7.06 25.83 17.15
C ALA A 183 -7.90 26.43 18.28
N LYS A 184 -8.59 25.61 19.08
CA LYS A 184 -9.34 26.08 20.26
C LYS A 184 -8.44 26.76 21.28
N THR A 185 -7.24 26.21 21.51
CA THR A 185 -6.27 26.78 22.45
C THR A 185 -5.79 28.14 21.97
N ARG A 186 -5.46 28.28 20.68
CA ARG A 186 -5.03 29.55 20.08
C ARG A 186 -6.15 30.59 20.06
N GLU A 187 -7.40 30.18 19.80
CA GLU A 187 -8.55 31.07 19.87
C GLU A 187 -8.77 31.60 21.30
N ALA A 188 -8.64 30.75 22.32
CA ALA A 188 -8.74 31.17 23.72
C ALA A 188 -7.62 32.14 24.12
N GLU A 189 -6.40 31.90 23.65
CA GLU A 189 -5.26 32.80 23.84
C GLU A 189 -5.50 34.16 23.18
N ALA A 190 -5.93 34.17 21.91
CA ALA A 190 -6.25 35.41 21.18
C ALA A 190 -7.31 36.24 21.90
N LYS A 191 -8.36 35.60 22.44
CA LYS A 191 -9.40 36.28 23.25
C LYS A 191 -8.82 36.91 24.52
N ARG A 192 -7.90 36.21 25.20
CA ARG A 192 -7.23 36.73 26.41
C ARG A 192 -6.33 37.92 26.07
N THR A 193 -5.55 37.84 25.00
CA THR A 193 -4.66 38.94 24.56
C THR A 193 -5.45 40.15 24.07
N ASP A 194 -6.58 39.95 23.38
CA ASP A 194 -7.47 41.05 22.96
C ASP A 194 -8.08 41.77 24.18
N ALA A 195 -8.46 41.03 25.21
CA ALA A 195 -8.95 41.61 26.46
C ALA A 195 -7.86 42.43 27.18
N GLU A 196 -6.62 41.94 27.20
CA GLU A 196 -5.48 42.68 27.76
C GLU A 196 -5.18 43.95 26.96
N ALA A 197 -5.13 43.87 25.62
CA ALA A 197 -4.92 45.05 24.77
C ALA A 197 -6.02 46.12 24.98
N THR A 198 -7.27 45.67 25.15
CA THR A 198 -8.39 46.57 25.48
C THR A 198 -8.18 47.26 26.84
N ALA A 199 -7.76 46.50 27.86
CA ALA A 199 -7.47 47.06 29.18
C ALA A 199 -6.30 48.06 29.14
N ARG A 200 -5.21 47.76 28.44
CA ARG A 200 -4.06 48.68 28.28
C ARG A 200 -4.41 49.93 27.50
N ASN A 201 -5.25 49.81 26.48
CA ASN A 201 -5.74 50.99 25.78
C ASN A 201 -6.61 51.87 26.69
N ALA A 202 -7.45 51.29 27.56
CA ALA A 202 -8.20 52.05 28.55
C ALA A 202 -7.29 52.79 29.56
N GLU A 203 -6.21 52.13 30.03
CA GLU A 203 -5.18 52.76 30.87
C GLU A 203 -4.49 53.94 30.16
N LEU A 204 -4.19 53.79 28.87
CA LEU A 204 -3.65 54.88 28.04
C LEU A 204 -4.62 56.06 27.93
N GLN A 205 -5.91 55.81 27.69
CA GLN A 205 -6.89 56.90 27.62
C GLN A 205 -7.01 57.64 28.96
N ALA A 206 -6.99 56.91 30.08
CA ALA A 206 -6.97 57.53 31.40
C ALA A 206 -5.71 58.38 31.64
N ALA A 207 -4.53 57.88 31.26
CA ALA A 207 -3.27 58.63 31.38
C ALA A 207 -3.25 59.88 30.48
N LYS A 208 -3.85 59.82 29.28
CA LYS A 208 -4.02 60.98 28.40
C LYS A 208 -4.94 62.03 29.01
N ALA A 209 -6.06 61.62 29.61
CA ALA A 209 -6.97 62.53 30.29
C ALA A 209 -6.30 63.21 31.50
N GLU A 210 -5.50 62.48 32.28
CA GLU A 210 -4.71 63.05 33.38
C GLU A 210 -3.65 64.05 32.87
N LEU A 211 -2.96 63.74 31.76
CA LEU A 211 -2.01 64.66 31.13
C LEU A 211 -2.70 65.94 30.64
N GLU A 212 -3.86 65.83 30.00
CA GLU A 212 -4.64 66.98 29.57
C GLU A 212 -5.08 67.85 30.75
N ALA A 213 -5.53 67.24 31.86
CA ALA A 213 -5.83 67.96 33.10
C ALA A 213 -4.60 68.68 33.67
N ALA A 214 -3.43 68.01 33.70
CA ALA A 214 -2.18 68.61 34.18
C ALA A 214 -1.69 69.76 33.29
N LEU A 215 -1.86 69.67 31.97
CA LEU A 215 -1.56 70.75 31.02
C LEU A 215 -2.48 71.96 31.23
N ASN A 216 -3.78 71.72 31.45
CA ASN A 216 -4.75 72.78 31.71
C ASN A 216 -4.46 73.49 33.04
N GLU A 217 -4.11 72.75 34.10
CA GLU A 217 -3.71 73.33 35.39
C GLU A 217 -2.41 74.13 35.28
N LEU A 218 -1.40 73.60 34.58
CA LEU A 218 -0.14 74.33 34.34
C LEU A 218 -0.41 75.64 33.63
N LYS A 219 -1.24 75.63 32.58
CA LYS A 219 -1.64 76.83 31.86
C LYS A 219 -2.35 77.83 32.77
N ALA A 220 -3.29 77.38 33.61
CA ALA A 220 -3.98 78.25 34.56
C ALA A 220 -3.02 78.91 35.56
N GLN A 221 -2.02 78.16 36.06
CA GLN A 221 -1.00 78.70 36.96
C GLN A 221 -0.05 79.67 36.25
N GLU A 222 0.32 79.40 35.00
CA GLU A 222 1.13 80.31 34.17
C GLU A 222 0.37 81.61 33.89
N ASP A 223 -0.91 81.53 33.49
CA ASP A 223 -1.77 82.68 33.24
C ASP A 223 -1.97 83.52 34.52
N ALA A 224 -2.17 82.87 35.68
CA ALA A 224 -2.30 83.57 36.96
C ALA A 224 -0.99 84.27 37.38
N PHE A 225 0.16 83.60 37.19
CA PHE A 225 1.48 84.20 37.49
C PHE A 225 1.78 85.38 36.57
N ASN A 226 1.51 85.24 35.27
CA ASN A 226 1.69 86.28 34.25
C ASN A 226 0.73 87.46 34.48
N GLY A 227 -0.55 87.18 34.78
CA GLY A 227 -1.56 88.19 35.10
C GLY A 227 -1.18 89.02 36.32
N ARG A 228 -0.73 88.37 37.40
CA ARG A 228 -0.25 89.06 38.61
C ARG A 228 1.00 89.89 38.34
N THR A 229 1.91 89.38 37.52
CA THR A 229 3.10 90.12 37.08
C THR A 229 2.71 91.38 36.30
N ALA A 230 1.78 91.26 35.34
CA ALA A 230 1.28 92.39 34.54
C ALA A 230 0.56 93.44 35.41
N GLU A 231 -0.27 93.00 36.36
CA GLU A 231 -0.97 93.89 37.28
C GLU A 231 -0.01 94.65 38.19
N LEU A 232 0.93 93.95 38.83
CA LEU A 232 1.95 94.57 39.69
C LEU A 232 2.87 95.52 38.89
N THR A 233 3.18 95.18 37.64
CA THR A 233 3.94 96.07 36.72
C THR A 233 3.19 97.37 36.48
N ARG A 234 1.91 97.29 36.12
CA ARG A 234 1.05 98.47 35.91
C ARG A 234 0.94 99.34 37.18
N GLN A 235 0.68 98.72 38.34
CA GLN A 235 0.59 99.42 39.63
C GLN A 235 1.92 100.04 40.08
N SER A 236 3.06 99.54 39.59
CA SER A 236 4.38 100.11 39.87
C SER A 236 4.68 101.41 39.10
N GLU A 237 3.94 101.63 38.01
CA GLU A 237 4.06 102.77 37.10
C GLU A 237 2.96 103.83 37.33
N GLU A 238 1.82 103.44 37.89
CA GLU A 238 0.60 104.26 38.10
C GLU A 238 0.31 104.52 39.61
N GLY A 239 -0.31 105.65 39.97
CA GLY A 239 -0.72 105.96 41.36
C GLY A 239 0.19 106.92 42.15
N SER A 240 -0.01 107.04 43.47
CA SER A 240 0.79 107.91 44.36
C SER A 240 2.20 107.34 44.64
N VAL A 241 3.17 108.19 45.01
CA VAL A 241 4.58 107.80 45.24
C VAL A 241 4.73 106.60 46.19
N VAL A 242 3.91 106.54 47.24
CA VAL A 242 3.91 105.43 48.21
C VAL A 242 3.36 104.15 47.60
N GLN A 243 2.31 104.23 46.77
CA GLN A 243 1.72 103.07 46.09
C GLN A 243 2.66 102.49 45.04
N LYS A 244 3.34 103.34 44.26
CA LYS A 244 4.35 102.90 43.27
C LYS A 244 5.51 102.18 43.93
N ASN A 245 6.06 102.74 45.01
CA ASN A 245 7.19 102.12 45.72
C ASN A 245 6.79 100.78 46.37
N ARG A 246 5.56 100.68 46.89
CA ARG A 246 5.03 99.41 47.41
C ARG A 246 4.85 98.36 46.32
N ALA A 247 4.24 98.72 45.19
CA ALA A 247 4.06 97.83 44.04
C ALA A 247 5.39 97.41 43.41
N LYS A 248 6.41 98.29 43.37
CA LYS A 248 7.78 97.93 42.95
C LYS A 248 8.41 96.89 43.87
N ASN A 249 8.24 97.03 45.18
CA ASN A 249 8.73 96.04 46.15
C ASN A 249 7.96 94.71 46.02
N GLU A 250 6.63 94.75 45.89
CA GLU A 250 5.80 93.55 45.72
C GLU A 250 6.06 92.84 44.37
N LEU A 251 6.33 93.58 43.29
CA LEU A 251 6.75 93.04 41.99
C LEU A 251 8.13 92.38 42.08
N ALA A 252 9.11 93.05 42.70
CA ALA A 252 10.43 92.47 42.93
C ALA A 252 10.33 91.21 43.79
N GLN A 253 9.46 91.21 44.81
CA GLN A 253 9.21 90.05 45.66
C GLN A 253 8.54 88.91 44.89
N HIS A 254 7.51 89.19 44.07
CA HIS A 254 6.81 88.21 43.22
C HIS A 254 7.75 87.56 42.20
N LEU A 255 8.59 88.36 41.53
CA LEU A 255 9.59 87.87 40.57
C LEU A 255 10.75 87.11 41.23
N SER A 256 11.13 87.47 42.46
CA SER A 256 12.16 86.77 43.24
C SER A 256 11.63 85.52 43.94
N SER A 257 10.31 85.42 44.15
CA SER A 257 9.68 84.27 44.79
C SER A 257 9.64 83.10 43.82
N ASP A 258 9.99 81.90 44.28
CA ASP A 258 9.70 80.65 43.55
C ASP A 258 8.21 80.34 43.74
N PRO A 259 7.34 80.53 42.72
CA PRO A 259 5.91 80.30 42.85
C PRO A 259 5.67 78.79 43.01
N LEU A 260 5.64 78.33 44.27
CA LEU A 260 5.39 76.94 44.63
C LEU A 260 4.20 76.29 43.86
N PRO A 261 3.07 76.98 43.64
CA PRO A 261 1.97 76.42 42.82
C PRO A 261 2.38 76.09 41.38
N LEU A 262 3.08 77.01 40.70
CA LEU A 262 3.55 76.82 39.33
C LEU A 262 4.62 75.73 39.23
N ARG A 263 5.55 75.69 40.20
CA ARG A 263 6.56 74.61 40.27
C ARG A 263 5.92 73.25 40.47
N ARG A 264 4.90 73.16 41.33
CA ARG A 264 4.12 71.92 41.52
C ARG A 264 3.41 71.50 40.23
N ALA A 265 2.74 72.43 39.54
CA ALA A 265 2.07 72.15 38.28
C ALA A 265 3.04 71.63 37.19
N LYS A 266 4.24 72.21 37.09
CA LYS A 266 5.29 71.72 36.16
C LYS A 266 5.74 70.29 36.48
N ILE A 267 5.98 69.98 37.76
CA ILE A 267 6.35 68.62 38.18
C ILE A 267 5.21 67.63 37.91
N THR A 268 3.97 68.02 38.19
CA THR A 268 2.79 67.19 37.91
C THR A 268 2.62 66.93 36.42
N GLN A 269 2.81 67.95 35.58
CA GLN A 269 2.78 67.81 34.12
C GLN A 269 3.89 66.88 33.62
N GLU A 270 5.13 67.03 34.10
CA GLU A 270 6.24 66.16 33.70
C GLU A 270 5.99 64.70 34.10
N ALA A 271 5.42 64.48 35.29
CA ALA A 271 5.02 63.15 35.74
C ALA A 271 3.89 62.57 34.87
N ALA A 272 2.91 63.39 34.48
CA ALA A 272 1.81 62.98 33.62
C ALA A 272 2.28 62.63 32.20
N VAL A 273 3.26 63.36 31.64
CA VAL A 273 3.89 63.03 30.35
C VAL A 273 4.55 61.65 30.43
N LYS A 274 5.40 61.43 31.44
CA LYS A 274 6.07 60.13 31.64
C LYS A 274 5.07 58.98 31.79
N LYS A 275 3.96 59.22 32.50
CA LYS A 275 2.89 58.22 32.68
C LYS A 275 2.18 57.93 31.35
N ALA A 276 1.81 58.96 30.58
CA ALA A 276 1.16 58.81 29.29
C ALA A 276 2.06 58.10 28.26
N ASP A 277 3.34 58.47 28.19
CA ASP A 277 4.31 57.84 27.28
C ASP A 277 4.51 56.35 27.60
N ARG A 278 4.64 56.01 28.90
CA ARG A 278 4.74 54.61 29.33
C ARG A 278 3.47 53.83 29.01
N ALA A 279 2.30 54.41 29.26
CA ALA A 279 1.03 53.77 28.94
C ALA A 279 0.87 53.58 27.42
N ALA A 280 1.39 54.50 26.60
CA ALA A 280 1.34 54.40 25.14
C ALA A 280 2.18 53.22 24.65
N GLN A 281 3.41 53.09 25.14
CA GLN A 281 4.29 51.96 24.80
C GLN A 281 3.68 50.61 25.20
N VAL A 282 3.12 50.51 26.41
CA VAL A 282 2.49 49.26 26.88
C VAL A 282 1.23 48.91 26.07
N ALA A 283 0.40 49.90 25.75
CA ALA A 283 -0.79 49.69 24.93
C ALA A 283 -0.44 49.27 23.49
N GLU A 284 0.60 49.88 22.90
CA GLU A 284 1.08 49.50 21.57
C GLU A 284 1.62 48.06 21.55
N GLN A 285 2.44 47.68 22.54
CA GLN A 285 2.95 46.30 22.66
C GLN A 285 1.81 45.29 22.83
N ALA A 286 0.82 45.59 23.68
CA ALA A 286 -0.34 44.71 23.87
C ALA A 286 -1.18 44.59 22.58
N ALA A 287 -1.35 45.68 21.82
CA ALA A 287 -2.05 45.66 20.54
C ALA A 287 -1.32 44.82 19.48
N GLN A 288 0.02 44.90 19.43
CA GLN A 288 0.83 44.06 18.55
C GLN A 288 0.72 42.58 18.92
N GLN A 289 0.80 42.25 20.22
CA GLN A 289 0.62 40.87 20.71
C GLN A 289 -0.77 40.31 20.39
N ALA A 290 -1.82 41.11 20.62
CA ALA A 290 -3.19 40.76 20.25
C ALA A 290 -3.34 40.50 18.74
N SER A 291 -2.74 41.35 17.89
CA SER A 291 -2.75 41.14 16.44
C SER A 291 -2.03 39.84 16.04
N ALA A 292 -0.89 39.53 16.65
CA ALA A 292 -0.14 38.31 16.38
C ALA A 292 -0.94 37.07 16.82
N ALA A 293 -1.51 37.08 18.02
CA ALA A 293 -2.31 35.98 18.54
C ALA A 293 -3.56 35.71 17.68
N ARG A 294 -4.21 36.76 17.16
CA ARG A 294 -5.32 36.60 16.20
C ARG A 294 -4.89 35.93 14.90
N ALA A 295 -3.76 36.34 14.34
CA ALA A 295 -3.23 35.73 13.12
C ALA A 295 -2.87 34.24 13.33
N GLU A 296 -2.27 33.90 14.47
CA GLU A 296 -1.97 32.50 14.83
C GLU A 296 -3.24 31.67 15.04
N ALA A 297 -4.27 32.24 15.67
CA ALA A 297 -5.56 31.57 15.84
C ALA A 297 -6.26 31.32 14.50
N GLU A 298 -6.22 32.28 13.58
CA GLU A 298 -6.78 32.12 12.23
C GLU A 298 -6.04 31.03 11.43
N GLN A 299 -4.70 31.03 11.47
CA GLN A 299 -3.90 29.98 10.83
C GLN A 299 -4.21 28.59 11.41
N ALA A 300 -4.31 28.47 12.74
CA ALA A 300 -4.65 27.22 13.38
C ALA A 300 -6.07 26.73 13.00
N ALA A 301 -7.04 27.64 12.88
CA ALA A 301 -8.40 27.32 12.43
C ALA A 301 -8.44 26.83 10.97
N GLN A 302 -7.64 27.44 10.08
CA GLN A 302 -7.49 26.99 8.69
C GLN A 302 -6.86 25.59 8.62
N GLN A 303 -5.81 25.34 9.40
CA GLN A 303 -5.16 24.03 9.48
C GLN A 303 -6.11 22.96 10.02
N ALA A 304 -6.90 23.26 11.06
CA ALA A 304 -7.91 22.34 11.59
C ALA A 304 -8.99 22.00 10.55
N THR A 305 -9.44 22.99 9.78
CA THR A 305 -10.43 22.79 8.69
C THR A 305 -9.88 21.87 7.60
N GLU A 306 -8.64 22.11 7.19
CA GLU A 306 -7.97 21.29 6.18
C GLU A 306 -7.72 19.86 6.68
N ALA A 307 -7.26 19.69 7.92
CA ALA A 307 -7.08 18.38 8.53
C ALA A 307 -8.41 17.61 8.63
N ALA A 308 -9.51 18.27 8.98
CA ALA A 308 -10.84 17.67 9.00
C ALA A 308 -11.31 17.22 7.60
N ARG A 309 -11.02 18.02 6.56
CA ARG A 309 -11.29 17.66 5.16
C ARG A 309 -10.49 16.42 4.74
N GLN A 310 -9.20 16.39 5.05
CA GLN A 310 -8.33 15.24 4.75
C GLN A 310 -8.77 13.98 5.50
N ALA A 311 -9.16 14.09 6.77
CA ALA A 311 -9.72 12.98 7.54
C ALA A 311 -11.00 12.42 6.90
N THR A 312 -11.90 13.29 6.45
CA THR A 312 -13.13 12.88 5.75
C THR A 312 -12.80 12.14 4.45
N GLN A 313 -11.87 12.66 3.65
CA GLN A 313 -11.45 12.01 2.39
C GLN A 313 -10.81 10.65 2.63
N ALA A 314 -9.94 10.54 3.64
CA ALA A 314 -9.30 9.29 4.02
C ALA A 314 -10.32 8.26 4.54
N ARG A 315 -11.37 8.69 5.25
CA ARG A 315 -12.45 7.80 5.66
C ARG A 315 -13.22 7.25 4.47
N THR A 316 -13.59 8.11 3.51
CA THR A 316 -14.27 7.68 2.28
C THR A 316 -13.40 6.74 1.44
N SER A 317 -12.09 7.00 1.34
CA SER A 317 -11.18 6.10 0.61
C SER A 317 -11.05 4.74 1.32
N ALA A 318 -11.01 4.72 2.65
CA ALA A 318 -10.98 3.49 3.44
C ALA A 318 -12.27 2.68 3.28
N GLU A 319 -13.44 3.32 3.31
CA GLU A 319 -14.73 2.68 3.06
C GLU A 319 -14.80 2.05 1.66
N ALA A 320 -14.40 2.79 0.63
CA ALA A 320 -14.34 2.28 -0.74
C ALA A 320 -13.34 1.11 -0.89
N ALA A 321 -12.20 1.16 -0.21
CA ALA A 321 -11.23 0.08 -0.21
C ALA A 321 -11.75 -1.17 0.50
N ARG A 322 -12.48 -1.02 1.62
CA ARG A 322 -13.15 -2.16 2.28
C ARG A 322 -14.20 -2.79 1.38
N ALA A 323 -15.04 -2.01 0.71
CA ALA A 323 -16.04 -2.53 -0.21
C ALA A 323 -15.39 -3.37 -1.33
N ARG A 324 -14.33 -2.87 -1.96
CA ARG A 324 -13.56 -3.62 -2.97
C ARG A 324 -12.92 -4.89 -2.40
N SER A 325 -12.44 -4.86 -1.16
CA SER A 325 -11.89 -6.05 -0.50
C SER A 325 -12.95 -7.13 -0.28
N GLU A 326 -14.16 -6.76 0.12
CA GLU A 326 -15.27 -7.71 0.30
C GLU A 326 -15.74 -8.28 -1.05
N GLU A 327 -15.85 -7.43 -2.08
CA GLU A 327 -16.17 -7.87 -3.45
C GLU A 327 -15.13 -8.85 -3.99
N ALA A 328 -13.83 -8.54 -3.85
CA ALA A 328 -12.75 -9.40 -4.30
C ALA A 328 -12.74 -10.74 -3.53
N LYS A 329 -13.01 -10.72 -2.22
CA LYS A 329 -13.15 -11.94 -1.42
C LYS A 329 -14.34 -12.79 -1.88
N ALA A 330 -15.50 -12.19 -2.11
CA ALA A 330 -16.66 -12.91 -2.63
C ALA A 330 -16.38 -13.51 -4.02
N ALA A 331 -15.67 -12.79 -4.89
CA ALA A 331 -15.26 -13.29 -6.20
C ALA A 331 -14.26 -14.45 -6.11
N ALA A 332 -13.31 -14.40 -5.17
CA ALA A 332 -12.38 -15.49 -4.90
C ALA A 332 -13.10 -16.74 -4.38
N GLU A 333 -14.05 -16.57 -3.45
CA GLU A 333 -14.88 -17.66 -2.94
C GLU A 333 -15.74 -18.28 -4.05
N ALA A 334 -16.38 -17.47 -4.89
CA ALA A 334 -17.16 -17.94 -6.04
C ALA A 334 -16.31 -18.71 -7.05
N ALA A 335 -15.12 -18.20 -7.40
CA ALA A 335 -14.20 -18.87 -8.31
C ALA A 335 -13.69 -20.21 -7.76
N LEU A 336 -13.49 -20.30 -6.44
CA LEU A 336 -13.11 -21.55 -5.78
C LEU A 336 -14.25 -22.59 -5.81
N GLU A 337 -15.49 -22.17 -5.57
CA GLU A 337 -16.63 -23.08 -5.67
C GLU A 337 -16.89 -23.52 -7.12
N GLU A 338 -16.69 -22.65 -8.11
CA GLU A 338 -16.72 -23.04 -9.52
C GLU A 338 -15.63 -24.08 -9.83
N ALA A 339 -14.37 -23.83 -9.41
CA ALA A 339 -13.27 -24.77 -9.65
C ALA A 339 -13.53 -26.16 -9.05
N LYS A 340 -14.16 -26.20 -7.86
CA LYS A 340 -14.60 -27.46 -7.25
C LYS A 340 -15.71 -28.14 -8.04
N ALA A 341 -16.76 -27.42 -8.44
CA ALA A 341 -17.85 -27.99 -9.22
C ALA A 341 -17.32 -28.61 -10.52
N ARG A 342 -16.40 -27.92 -11.20
CA ARG A 342 -15.70 -28.44 -12.39
C ARG A 342 -14.88 -29.69 -12.08
N LEU A 343 -14.19 -29.73 -10.94
CA LEU A 343 -13.45 -30.91 -10.50
C LEU A 343 -14.39 -32.11 -10.26
N GLU A 344 -15.51 -31.91 -9.57
CA GLU A 344 -16.50 -32.95 -9.31
C GLU A 344 -17.15 -33.46 -10.62
N GLU A 345 -17.49 -32.56 -11.55
CA GLU A 345 -17.97 -32.93 -12.89
C GLU A 345 -16.92 -33.74 -13.66
N ALA A 346 -15.65 -33.34 -13.57
CA ALA A 346 -14.56 -34.05 -14.23
C ALA A 346 -14.32 -35.44 -13.65
N GLU A 347 -14.37 -35.59 -12.33
CA GLU A 347 -14.27 -36.87 -11.64
C GLU A 347 -15.45 -37.78 -12.01
N ALA A 348 -16.68 -37.25 -12.03
CA ALA A 348 -17.86 -37.99 -12.44
C ALA A 348 -17.80 -38.44 -13.91
N TYR A 349 -17.32 -37.58 -14.82
CA TYR A 349 -17.09 -37.98 -16.20
C TYR A 349 -16.03 -39.06 -16.32
N LEU A 350 -14.91 -38.94 -15.60
CA LEU A 350 -13.81 -39.91 -15.65
C LEU A 350 -14.23 -41.29 -15.11
N GLU A 351 -15.06 -41.33 -14.06
CA GLU A 351 -15.63 -42.57 -13.52
C GLU A 351 -16.51 -43.33 -14.53
N GLU A 352 -17.16 -42.64 -15.45
CA GLU A 352 -17.89 -43.29 -16.55
C GLU A 352 -16.97 -43.59 -17.73
N ALA A 353 -16.06 -42.66 -18.06
CA ALA A 353 -15.14 -42.79 -19.19
C ALA A 353 -14.14 -43.92 -19.01
N LYS A 354 -13.73 -44.26 -17.77
CA LYS A 354 -12.79 -45.36 -17.50
C LYS A 354 -13.26 -46.75 -17.96
N LYS A 355 -14.57 -46.92 -18.20
CA LYS A 355 -15.13 -48.16 -18.79
C LYS A 355 -14.81 -48.30 -20.29
N ARG A 356 -14.38 -47.21 -20.92
CA ARG A 356 -14.20 -47.08 -22.39
C ARG A 356 -12.80 -46.59 -22.76
N LEU A 357 -12.12 -45.90 -21.84
CA LEU A 357 -10.76 -45.41 -21.98
C LEU A 357 -9.73 -46.51 -21.71
N PRO A 358 -8.57 -46.47 -22.39
CA PRO A 358 -7.47 -47.38 -22.07
C PRO A 358 -6.90 -47.05 -20.69
N LEU A 359 -6.54 -48.08 -19.94
CA LEU A 359 -6.29 -48.00 -18.50
C LEU A 359 -5.11 -47.08 -18.13
N GLY A 360 -4.09 -47.00 -18.97
CA GLY A 360 -2.96 -46.08 -18.77
C GLY A 360 -3.37 -44.61 -18.89
N ALA A 361 -4.20 -44.27 -19.87
CA ALA A 361 -4.77 -42.93 -20.01
C ALA A 361 -5.73 -42.60 -18.85
N THR A 362 -6.57 -43.55 -18.44
CA THR A 362 -7.44 -43.42 -17.26
C THR A 362 -6.62 -43.07 -16.02
N TRP A 363 -5.61 -43.87 -15.70
CA TRP A 363 -4.77 -43.65 -14.53
C TRP A 363 -4.07 -42.28 -14.59
N TRP A 364 -3.59 -41.88 -15.77
CA TRP A 364 -2.93 -40.59 -15.92
C TRP A 364 -3.87 -39.43 -15.61
N LEU A 365 -5.10 -39.47 -16.13
CA LEU A 365 -6.12 -38.46 -15.90
C LEU A 365 -6.56 -38.44 -14.42
N GLU A 366 -6.74 -39.61 -13.79
CA GLU A 366 -7.05 -39.71 -12.37
C GLU A 366 -5.94 -39.09 -11.52
N ARG A 367 -4.68 -39.36 -11.87
CA ARG A 367 -3.51 -38.81 -11.19
C ARG A 367 -3.43 -37.29 -11.36
N GLU A 368 -3.70 -36.78 -12.55
CA GLU A 368 -3.74 -35.35 -12.86
C GLU A 368 -4.86 -34.63 -12.09
N LEU A 369 -6.07 -35.19 -12.03
CA LEU A 369 -7.17 -34.65 -11.21
C LEU A 369 -6.83 -34.71 -9.72
N HIS A 370 -6.19 -35.80 -9.26
CA HIS A 370 -5.69 -35.88 -7.91
C HIS A 370 -4.73 -34.73 -7.61
N GLU A 371 -3.75 -34.44 -8.49
CA GLU A 371 -2.85 -33.29 -8.31
C GLU A 371 -3.57 -31.94 -8.24
N ARG A 372 -4.75 -31.80 -8.87
CA ARG A 372 -5.58 -30.59 -8.76
C ARG A 372 -6.22 -30.43 -7.39
N ARG A 373 -6.51 -31.53 -6.67
CA ARG A 373 -6.98 -31.47 -5.28
C ARG A 373 -5.96 -30.79 -4.36
N ALA A 374 -4.67 -30.79 -4.69
CA ALA A 374 -3.66 -30.09 -3.89
C ALA A 374 -3.87 -28.57 -3.82
N TYR A 375 -4.61 -27.99 -4.75
CA TYR A 375 -4.95 -26.58 -4.79
C TYR A 375 -6.15 -26.22 -3.90
N LEU A 376 -6.86 -27.24 -3.39
CA LEU A 376 -7.94 -27.03 -2.45
C LEU A 376 -7.41 -26.90 -1.01
N PRO A 377 -8.06 -26.09 -0.16
CA PRO A 377 -7.81 -26.13 1.27
C PRO A 377 -8.06 -27.53 1.85
N ALA A 378 -7.31 -27.92 2.88
CA ALA A 378 -7.49 -29.22 3.54
C ALA A 378 -8.93 -29.43 4.08
N SER A 379 -9.57 -28.36 4.55
CA SER A 379 -10.98 -28.37 4.99
C SER A 379 -11.98 -28.64 3.86
N LYS A 380 -11.54 -28.55 2.60
CA LYS A 380 -12.33 -28.69 1.38
C LYS A 380 -11.86 -29.88 0.53
N GLY A 381 -11.25 -30.89 1.16
CA GLY A 381 -10.83 -32.14 0.50
C GLY A 381 -9.48 -32.09 -0.22
N GLY A 382 -8.74 -30.97 -0.09
CA GLY A 382 -7.38 -30.89 -0.61
C GLY A 382 -6.34 -31.57 0.27
N TYR A 383 -5.17 -31.85 -0.30
CA TYR A 383 -4.04 -32.44 0.40
C TYR A 383 -2.80 -31.59 0.21
N LYS A 384 -1.87 -31.66 1.17
CA LYS A 384 -0.55 -31.04 1.02
C LYS A 384 0.34 -32.01 0.24
N LYS A 385 0.87 -31.57 -0.90
CA LYS A 385 1.90 -32.34 -1.59
C LYS A 385 3.09 -32.53 -0.63
N PRO A 386 3.66 -33.74 -0.54
CA PRO A 386 4.92 -33.92 0.17
C PRO A 386 5.97 -33.00 -0.46
N SER A 387 6.71 -32.27 0.37
CA SER A 387 7.84 -31.46 -0.10
C SER A 387 8.86 -32.40 -0.75
N ASN A 388 9.10 -32.25 -2.06
CA ASN A 388 10.15 -32.97 -2.78
C ASN A 388 11.55 -32.59 -2.28
#